data_AF-A0A0W8CHC1-F1
#
_entry.id   AF-A0A0W8CHC1-F1
#
_cell.length_a   1.000
_cell.length_b   1.000
_cell.length_c   1.000
_cell.angle_alpha   90.00
_cell.angle_beta   90.00
_cell.angle_gamma   90.00
#
_symmetry.space_group_name_H-M   'P 1'
#
loop_
_entity.id
_entity.type
_entity.pdbx_description
1 polymer ?
#
loop_
_entity_poly.entity_id
_entity_poly.type
_entity_poly.pdbx_seq_one_letter_code
_entity_poly.pdbx_strand_id
1 'polypeptide(L)'
;MEDAVTKQHAHPNTVLHCLYGFYNLGYSRKELARIYNKSDTTIGNWIRVYEASGTFERAGKSSTFDRIEFVKSCRDFAYAKRNNVRLYPGSNSVWILDGASIHHHPEIVHFLRSIGVVPIFLPAYCPFFNPIEYLFGYVKRSFQRHYNECSERDLLPFAVQTFQRFEEFSMARVFDHCGWKVQGYFDPNGPISTETRQVPDILGRELRLDNDEDELGFREQEGCNDYEYDSEN
;
A
#
# COMPACT_ATOMS: atom_id res chain seq x y z
N MET A 1 -21.55 12.10 -17.22
CA MET A 1 -21.38 10.63 -17.16
C MET A 1 -20.87 10.21 -18.52
N GLU A 2 -19.55 10.20 -18.71
CA GLU A 2 -18.80 9.55 -19.80
C GLU A 2 -17.36 10.10 -19.74
N ASP A 3 -16.53 9.49 -18.89
CA ASP A 3 -15.06 9.63 -18.95
C ASP A 3 -14.39 8.45 -18.23
N ALA A 4 -14.97 7.25 -18.42
CA ALA A 4 -14.53 6.04 -17.73
C ALA A 4 -14.39 4.83 -18.67
N VAL A 5 -14.02 5.02 -19.94
CA VAL A 5 -13.55 3.95 -20.83
C VAL A 5 -12.69 4.67 -21.89
N THR A 6 -11.35 4.67 -21.89
CA THR A 6 -10.53 3.66 -22.59
C THR A 6 -9.04 3.83 -22.23
N LYS A 7 -8.58 3.29 -21.10
CA LYS A 7 -7.18 2.83 -21.00
C LYS A 7 -7.12 1.38 -21.46
N GLN A 8 -7.44 1.13 -22.74
CA GLN A 8 -7.21 -0.20 -23.31
C GLN A 8 -5.70 -0.41 -23.45
N HIS A 9 -5.17 -1.30 -22.62
CA HIS A 9 -3.81 -1.81 -22.73
C HIS A 9 -3.61 -2.44 -24.11
N ALA A 10 -2.47 -2.19 -24.75
CA ALA A 10 -2.20 -2.76 -26.07
C ALA A 10 -2.15 -4.29 -26.00
N HIS A 11 -2.77 -4.94 -26.98
CA HIS A 11 -2.75 -6.39 -27.10
C HIS A 11 -1.32 -6.85 -27.48
N PRO A 12 -0.84 -8.01 -26.99
CA PRO A 12 0.50 -8.52 -27.33
C PRO A 12 0.81 -8.52 -28.84
N ASN A 13 -0.16 -8.94 -29.66
CA ASN A 13 -0.03 -8.89 -31.13
C ASN A 13 0.24 -7.47 -31.67
N THR A 14 -0.41 -6.45 -31.11
CA THR A 14 -0.17 -5.05 -31.50
C THR A 14 1.28 -4.66 -31.24
N VAL A 15 1.84 -5.12 -30.11
CA VAL A 15 3.23 -4.85 -29.76
C VAL A 15 4.19 -5.63 -30.65
N LEU A 16 3.90 -6.90 -30.94
CA LEU A 16 4.71 -7.71 -31.86
C LEU A 16 4.73 -7.13 -33.27
N HIS A 17 3.60 -6.66 -33.79
CA HIS A 17 3.56 -5.96 -35.09
C HIS A 17 4.34 -4.64 -35.06
N CYS A 18 4.29 -3.90 -33.94
CA CYS A 18 5.09 -2.70 -33.77
C CYS A 18 6.59 -3.02 -33.77
N LEU A 19 7.03 -4.06 -33.06
CA LEU A 19 8.42 -4.52 -33.02
C LEU A 19 8.89 -4.98 -34.40
N TYR A 20 8.05 -5.72 -35.14
CA TYR A 20 8.35 -6.10 -36.52
C TYR A 20 8.57 -4.87 -37.42
N GLY A 21 7.72 -3.85 -37.29
CA GLY A 21 7.86 -2.59 -38.00
C GLY A 21 9.16 -1.86 -37.69
N PHE A 22 9.61 -1.91 -36.43
CA PHE A 22 10.87 -1.31 -36.00
C PHE A 22 12.10 -2.06 -36.57
N TYR A 23 12.17 -3.38 -36.34
CA TYR A 23 13.38 -4.16 -36.66
C TYR A 23 13.46 -4.64 -38.12
N ASN A 24 12.33 -4.98 -38.75
CA ASN A 24 12.32 -5.59 -40.09
C ASN A 24 11.91 -4.62 -41.20
N LEU A 25 11.12 -3.58 -40.88
CA LEU A 25 10.68 -2.57 -41.85
C LEU A 25 11.42 -1.23 -41.71
N GLY A 26 12.22 -1.06 -40.66
CA GLY A 26 13.06 0.13 -40.45
C GLY A 26 12.29 1.38 -40.04
N TYR A 27 11.05 1.27 -39.56
CA TYR A 27 10.29 2.43 -39.09
C TYR A 27 10.89 3.01 -37.82
N SER A 28 10.95 4.34 -37.74
CA SER A 28 11.36 5.04 -36.53
C SER A 28 10.28 4.99 -35.44
N ARG A 29 10.68 5.21 -34.18
CA ARG A 29 9.74 5.26 -33.04
C ARG A 29 8.63 6.29 -33.22
N LYS A 30 8.95 7.45 -33.82
CA LYS A 30 7.98 8.53 -34.10
C LYS A 30 6.96 8.13 -35.16
N GLU A 31 7.35 7.36 -36.16
CA GLU A 31 6.44 6.84 -37.18
C GLU A 31 5.51 5.78 -36.59
N LEU A 32 6.05 4.85 -35.81
CA LEU A 32 5.27 3.83 -35.11
C LEU A 32 4.30 4.44 -34.10
N ALA A 33 4.71 5.49 -33.37
CA ALA A 33 3.84 6.23 -32.46
C ALA A 33 2.60 6.78 -33.17
N ARG A 34 2.78 7.33 -34.37
CA ARG A 34 1.67 7.81 -35.22
C ARG A 34 0.79 6.67 -35.72
N ILE A 35 1.38 5.58 -36.22
CA ILE A 35 0.65 4.41 -36.77
C ILE A 35 -0.24 3.76 -35.71
N TYR A 36 0.30 3.54 -34.51
CA TYR A 36 -0.40 2.84 -33.43
C TYR A 36 -1.20 3.74 -32.50
N ASN A 37 -1.22 5.06 -32.78
CA ASN A 37 -1.82 6.07 -31.91
C ASN A 37 -1.35 5.93 -30.44
N LYS A 38 -0.03 5.87 -30.25
CA LYS A 38 0.63 5.77 -28.94
C LYS A 38 1.67 6.87 -28.79
N SER A 39 2.08 7.14 -27.56
CA SER A 39 3.21 8.05 -27.32
C SER A 39 4.53 7.41 -27.74
N ASP A 40 5.50 8.23 -28.18
CA ASP A 40 6.87 7.78 -28.49
C ASP A 40 7.52 7.04 -27.30
N THR A 41 7.21 7.47 -26.07
CA THR A 41 7.59 6.80 -24.82
C THR A 41 7.03 5.38 -24.72
N THR A 42 5.77 5.17 -25.11
CA THR A 42 5.13 3.83 -25.06
C THR A 42 5.80 2.88 -26.04
N ILE A 43 6.08 3.36 -27.27
CA ILE A 43 6.81 2.59 -28.28
C ILE A 43 8.22 2.27 -27.80
N GLY A 44 8.92 3.26 -27.23
CA GLY A 44 10.25 3.07 -26.64
C GLY A 44 10.26 2.03 -25.51
N ASN A 45 9.23 2.02 -24.66
CA ASN A 45 9.09 1.03 -23.60
C ASN A 45 8.87 -0.39 -24.15
N TRP A 46 8.08 -0.56 -25.22
CA TRP A 46 7.90 -1.86 -25.84
C TRP A 46 9.20 -2.43 -26.42
N ILE A 47 9.97 -1.58 -27.11
CA ILE A 47 11.29 -1.93 -27.66
C ILE A 47 12.24 -2.33 -26.52
N ARG A 48 12.34 -1.50 -25.47
CA ARG A 48 13.21 -1.77 -24.32
C ARG A 48 12.89 -3.10 -23.63
N VAL A 49 11.60 -3.41 -23.44
CA VAL A 49 11.18 -4.68 -22.83
C VAL A 49 11.58 -5.86 -23.71
N TYR A 50 11.40 -5.75 -25.02
CA TYR A 50 11.78 -6.78 -25.98
C TYR A 50 13.30 -6.99 -26.01
N GLU A 51 14.10 -5.92 -26.03
CA GLU A 51 15.57 -5.98 -26.00
C GLU A 51 16.10 -6.62 -24.71
N ALA A 52 15.45 -6.36 -23.58
CA ALA A 52 15.85 -6.89 -22.29
C ALA A 52 15.47 -8.36 -22.08
N SER A 53 14.34 -8.82 -22.63
CA SER A 53 13.76 -10.13 -22.32
C SER A 53 13.67 -11.10 -23.50
N GLY A 54 13.91 -10.65 -24.73
CA GLY A 54 13.75 -11.44 -25.95
C GLY A 54 12.29 -11.75 -26.31
N THR A 55 11.33 -11.26 -25.53
CA THR A 55 9.89 -11.43 -25.75
C THR A 55 9.13 -10.17 -25.31
N PHE A 56 7.87 -10.06 -25.67
CA PHE A 56 6.95 -9.10 -25.06
C PHE A 56 5.92 -9.87 -24.24
N GLU A 57 6.40 -10.50 -23.18
CA GLU A 57 5.54 -11.07 -22.15
C GLU A 57 5.34 -10.02 -21.06
N ARG A 58 4.11 -9.93 -20.55
CA ARG A 58 3.91 -9.24 -19.28
C ARG A 58 4.79 -9.95 -18.27
N ALA A 59 5.54 -9.20 -17.45
CA ALA A 59 6.24 -9.77 -16.30
C ALA A 59 5.29 -10.77 -15.64
N GLY A 60 5.66 -12.06 -15.68
CA GLY A 60 4.86 -13.10 -15.06
C GLY A 60 4.61 -12.66 -13.63
N LYS A 61 3.34 -12.71 -13.19
CA LYS A 61 3.06 -12.49 -11.78
C LYS A 61 3.87 -13.56 -11.03
N SER A 62 4.99 -13.18 -10.41
CA SER A 62 5.54 -13.94 -9.30
C SER A 62 4.35 -14.20 -8.38
N SER A 63 4.02 -15.48 -8.18
CA SER A 63 2.85 -16.02 -7.46
C SER A 63 1.85 -14.96 -6.95
N THR A 64 0.62 -14.96 -7.49
CA THR A 64 -0.44 -14.14 -6.89
C THR A 64 -0.63 -14.64 -5.46
N PHE A 65 -0.53 -13.75 -4.48
CA PHE A 65 -0.80 -14.07 -3.08
C PHE A 65 -2.23 -14.58 -2.98
N ASP A 66 -2.37 -15.90 -2.89
CA ASP A 66 -3.65 -16.57 -3.02
C ASP A 66 -4.25 -16.87 -1.64
N ARG A 67 -5.43 -17.50 -1.64
CA ARG A 67 -6.12 -17.86 -0.40
C ARG A 67 -5.29 -18.79 0.49
N ILE A 68 -4.55 -19.73 -0.11
CA ILE A 68 -3.77 -20.72 0.62
C ILE A 68 -2.61 -20.01 1.31
N GLU A 69 -1.90 -19.14 0.58
CA GLU A 69 -0.83 -18.32 1.14
C GLU A 69 -1.36 -17.39 2.24
N PHE A 70 -2.51 -16.73 2.04
CA PHE A 70 -3.14 -15.88 3.05
C PHE A 70 -3.46 -16.64 4.35
N VAL A 71 -4.18 -17.76 4.27
CA VAL A 71 -4.55 -18.56 5.45
C VAL A 71 -3.30 -19.08 6.16
N LYS A 72 -2.29 -19.51 5.41
CA LYS A 72 -1.02 -19.95 5.95
C LYS A 72 -0.33 -18.81 6.72
N SER A 73 -0.21 -17.62 6.14
CA SER A 73 0.37 -16.45 6.79
C SER A 73 -0.36 -16.08 8.09
N CYS A 74 -1.69 -16.13 8.11
CA CYS A 74 -2.46 -15.89 9.34
C CYS A 74 -2.17 -16.92 10.43
N ARG A 75 -2.07 -18.21 10.07
CA ARG A 75 -1.74 -19.29 11.01
C ARG A 75 -0.33 -19.14 11.55
N ASP A 76 0.63 -18.91 10.67
CA ASP A 76 2.05 -18.73 11.02
C ASP A 76 2.22 -17.54 11.98
N PHE A 77 1.48 -16.44 11.74
CA PHE A 77 1.48 -15.28 12.63
C PHE A 77 0.85 -15.58 13.99
N ALA A 78 -0.32 -16.23 14.01
CA ALA A 78 -1.06 -16.53 15.25
C ALA A 78 -0.31 -17.52 16.15
N TYR A 79 0.36 -18.52 15.56
CA TYR A 79 1.14 -19.53 16.29
C TYR A 79 2.63 -19.21 16.40
N ALA A 80 3.06 -18.01 15.98
CA ALA A 80 4.44 -17.60 16.13
C ALA A 80 4.89 -17.71 17.60
N LYS A 81 6.12 -18.21 17.81
CA LYS A 81 6.71 -18.45 19.15
C LYS A 81 6.72 -17.22 20.07
N ARG A 82 6.54 -16.02 19.52
CA ARG A 82 6.44 -14.75 20.24
C ARG A 82 5.09 -14.57 20.99
N ASN A 83 4.16 -15.53 20.88
CA ASN A 83 2.82 -15.46 21.49
C ASN A 83 2.09 -14.18 21.07
N ASN A 84 2.07 -13.94 19.75
CA ASN A 84 1.56 -12.70 19.14
C ASN A 84 0.08 -12.47 19.41
N VAL A 85 -0.67 -13.53 19.72
CA VAL A 85 -2.13 -13.52 19.83
C VAL A 85 -2.55 -14.21 21.14
N ARG A 86 -3.52 -13.62 21.85
CA ARG A 86 -4.11 -14.21 23.05
C ARG A 86 -5.62 -14.40 22.87
N LEU A 87 -6.20 -15.25 23.72
CA LEU A 87 -7.65 -15.41 23.82
C LEU A 87 -8.31 -14.09 24.23
N TYR A 88 -9.41 -13.72 23.59
CA TYR A 88 -10.21 -12.55 24.00
C TYR A 88 -10.72 -12.73 25.44
N PRO A 89 -10.65 -11.69 26.32
CA PRO A 89 -10.31 -10.28 26.07
C PRO A 89 -8.82 -9.90 26.23
N GLY A 90 -7.89 -10.84 26.06
CA GLY A 90 -6.44 -10.61 26.15
C GLY A 90 -5.87 -9.74 25.03
N SER A 91 -4.58 -9.40 25.13
CA SER A 91 -3.90 -8.57 24.12
C SER A 91 -3.90 -9.24 22.74
N ASN A 92 -4.04 -8.44 21.68
CA ASN A 92 -4.00 -8.87 20.27
C ASN A 92 -5.06 -9.95 19.93
N SER A 93 -6.18 -9.96 20.64
CA SER A 93 -7.26 -10.94 20.50
C SER A 93 -8.37 -10.52 19.53
N VAL A 94 -8.29 -9.34 18.94
CA VAL A 94 -9.26 -8.79 17.98
C VAL A 94 -8.55 -8.52 16.67
N TRP A 95 -9.09 -9.02 15.56
CA TRP A 95 -8.54 -8.82 14.22
C TRP A 95 -9.54 -8.03 13.38
N ILE A 96 -9.14 -6.84 12.93
CA ILE A 96 -9.95 -5.96 12.09
C ILE A 96 -9.63 -6.31 10.64
N LEU A 97 -10.65 -6.66 9.87
CA LEU A 97 -10.55 -7.11 8.48
C LEU A 97 -11.41 -6.23 7.60
N ASP A 98 -10.86 -5.76 6.48
CA ASP A 98 -11.62 -5.04 5.46
C ASP A 98 -12.46 -6.00 4.59
N GLY A 99 -13.19 -5.42 3.63
CA GLY A 99 -14.07 -6.16 2.73
C GLY A 99 -13.38 -6.98 1.63
N ALA A 100 -12.07 -7.25 1.71
CA ALA A 100 -11.40 -8.09 0.71
C ALA A 100 -12.00 -9.51 0.71
N SER A 101 -12.26 -10.06 -0.47
CA SER A 101 -12.96 -11.35 -0.62
C SER A 101 -12.25 -12.51 0.08
N ILE A 102 -10.91 -12.45 0.17
CA ILE A 102 -10.09 -13.44 0.87
C ILE A 102 -10.31 -13.46 2.40
N HIS A 103 -10.75 -12.35 2.99
CA HIS A 103 -11.02 -12.24 4.44
C HIS A 103 -12.33 -12.91 4.85
N HIS A 104 -13.31 -12.96 3.94
CA HIS A 104 -14.63 -13.54 4.20
C HIS A 104 -14.66 -15.07 4.04
N HIS A 105 -13.54 -15.70 3.68
CA HIS A 105 -13.52 -17.14 3.49
C HIS A 105 -13.83 -17.88 4.80
N PRO A 106 -14.74 -18.87 4.82
CA PRO A 106 -15.11 -19.54 6.07
C PRO A 106 -13.92 -20.11 6.82
N GLU A 107 -12.91 -20.64 6.13
CA GLU A 107 -11.74 -21.24 6.77
C GLU A 107 -10.99 -20.28 7.72
N ILE A 108 -10.78 -19.02 7.31
CA ILE A 108 -10.08 -18.05 8.17
C ILE A 108 -10.94 -17.67 9.37
N VAL A 109 -12.26 -17.53 9.18
CA VAL A 109 -13.20 -17.21 10.26
C VAL A 109 -13.26 -18.31 11.31
N HIS A 110 -13.37 -19.57 10.88
CA HIS A 110 -13.39 -20.72 11.78
C HIS A 110 -12.07 -20.86 12.53
N PHE A 111 -10.95 -20.67 11.84
CA PHE A 111 -9.63 -20.70 12.45
C PHE A 111 -9.49 -19.65 13.56
N LEU A 112 -9.76 -18.38 13.28
CA LEU A 112 -9.62 -17.30 14.26
C LEU A 112 -10.51 -17.54 15.49
N ARG A 113 -11.77 -17.95 15.28
CA ARG A 113 -12.67 -18.27 16.38
C ARG A 113 -12.21 -19.47 17.21
N SER A 114 -11.63 -20.50 16.58
CA SER A 114 -11.12 -21.69 17.30
C SER A 114 -9.96 -21.39 18.25
N ILE A 115 -9.19 -20.33 17.97
CA ILE A 115 -8.10 -19.85 18.83
C ILE A 115 -8.53 -18.68 19.71
N GLY A 116 -9.84 -18.41 19.81
CA GLY A 116 -10.44 -17.36 20.63
C GLY A 116 -10.11 -15.92 20.20
N VAL A 117 -9.77 -15.72 18.93
CA VAL A 117 -9.70 -14.39 18.29
C VAL A 117 -11.06 -13.98 17.78
N VAL A 118 -11.39 -12.70 17.97
CA VAL A 118 -12.63 -12.08 17.46
C VAL A 118 -12.33 -11.37 16.14
N PRO A 119 -12.74 -11.93 14.98
CA PRO A 119 -12.68 -11.19 13.72
C PRO A 119 -13.80 -10.13 13.66
N ILE A 120 -13.44 -8.90 13.35
CA ILE A 120 -14.37 -7.80 13.07
C ILE A 120 -14.22 -7.40 11.61
N PHE A 121 -15.33 -7.42 10.88
CA PHE A 121 -15.38 -7.02 9.47
C PHE A 121 -15.84 -5.59 9.34
N LEU A 122 -15.06 -4.77 8.64
CA LEU A 122 -15.41 -3.39 8.36
C LEU A 122 -16.48 -3.31 7.27
N PRO A 123 -17.37 -2.29 7.33
CA PRO A 123 -18.28 -2.00 6.24
C PRO A 123 -17.51 -1.63 4.96
N ALA A 124 -18.12 -1.92 3.81
CA ALA A 124 -17.55 -1.59 2.51
C ALA A 124 -17.33 -0.07 2.38
N TYR A 125 -16.23 0.31 1.73
CA TYR A 125 -15.86 1.72 1.48
C TYR A 125 -15.66 2.57 2.74
N CYS A 126 -15.29 1.96 3.87
CA CYS A 126 -14.98 2.66 5.12
C CYS A 126 -13.50 2.55 5.52
N PRO A 127 -12.56 3.08 4.72
CA PRO A 127 -11.13 3.03 5.03
C PRO A 127 -10.76 3.82 6.30
N PHE A 128 -11.57 4.81 6.68
CA PHE A 128 -11.38 5.63 7.88
C PHE A 128 -11.55 4.86 9.20
N PHE A 129 -12.16 3.67 9.18
CA PHE A 129 -12.20 2.76 10.33
C PHE A 129 -11.05 1.74 10.33
N ASN A 130 -10.17 1.77 9.32
CA ASN A 130 -9.11 0.77 9.11
C ASN A 130 -7.72 1.33 9.42
N PRO A 131 -7.12 1.01 10.59
CA PRO A 131 -5.82 1.55 10.98
C PRO A 131 -4.67 1.24 10.01
N ILE A 132 -4.76 0.13 9.26
CA ILE A 132 -3.69 -0.25 8.32
C ILE A 132 -3.55 0.73 7.15
N GLU A 133 -4.63 1.43 6.78
CA GLU A 133 -4.61 2.43 5.70
C GLU A 133 -3.67 3.59 6.07
N TYR A 134 -3.75 4.04 7.32
CA TYR A 134 -2.87 5.07 7.86
C TYR A 134 -1.42 4.57 7.98
N LEU A 135 -1.21 3.34 8.44
CA LEU A 135 0.13 2.73 8.48
C LEU A 135 0.76 2.70 7.09
N PHE A 136 0.02 2.24 6.08
CA PHE A 136 0.53 2.24 4.70
C PHE A 136 0.75 3.64 4.16
N GLY A 137 -0.06 4.63 4.54
CA GLY A 137 0.18 6.04 4.27
C GLY A 137 1.53 6.52 4.82
N TYR A 138 1.81 6.21 6.10
CA TYR A 138 3.08 6.51 6.76
C TYR A 138 4.27 5.83 6.10
N VAL A 139 4.18 4.51 5.87
CA VAL A 139 5.23 3.73 5.21
C VAL A 139 5.51 4.28 3.83
N LYS A 140 4.46 4.59 3.04
CA LYS A 140 4.61 5.17 1.70
C LYS A 140 5.33 6.51 1.72
N ARG A 141 5.00 7.39 2.66
CA ARG A 141 5.70 8.69 2.80
C ARG A 141 7.16 8.51 3.20
N SER A 142 7.45 7.63 4.16
CA SER A 142 8.83 7.33 4.56
C SER A 142 9.61 6.74 3.38
N PHE A 143 8.98 5.85 2.59
CA PHE A 143 9.53 5.28 1.37
C PHE A 143 9.87 6.38 0.34
N GLN A 144 8.94 7.29 0.06
CA GLN A 144 9.13 8.37 -0.93
C GLN A 144 10.22 9.37 -0.55
N ARG A 145 10.42 9.64 0.75
CA ARG A 145 11.47 10.55 1.22
C ARG A 145 12.88 9.97 1.09
N HIS A 146 13.01 8.66 1.26
CA HIS A 146 14.32 8.00 1.38
C HIS A 146 14.69 7.15 0.15
N TYR A 147 13.72 6.82 -0.70
CA TYR A 147 13.96 6.01 -1.90
C TYR A 147 14.41 6.87 -3.07
N ASN A 148 15.57 6.54 -3.63
CA ASN A 148 16.06 7.13 -4.87
C ASN A 148 15.93 6.11 -6.00
N GLU A 149 14.98 6.35 -6.90
CA GLU A 149 14.69 5.51 -8.08
C GLU A 149 15.89 5.37 -9.04
N CYS A 150 16.85 6.31 -9.01
CA CYS A 150 18.06 6.27 -9.83
C CYS A 150 19.20 5.43 -9.21
N SER A 151 19.00 4.86 -8.02
CA SER A 151 19.96 3.92 -7.45
C SER A 151 19.66 2.51 -7.97
N GLU A 152 20.67 1.77 -8.42
CA GLU A 152 20.57 0.33 -8.77
C GLU A 152 20.31 -0.56 -7.54
N ARG A 153 19.76 -0.01 -6.44
CA ARG A 153 19.53 -0.74 -5.21
C ARG A 153 18.28 -1.60 -5.33
N ASP A 154 18.41 -2.85 -4.87
CA ASP A 154 17.27 -3.75 -4.76
C ASP A 154 16.17 -3.14 -3.87
N LEU A 155 14.93 -3.21 -4.35
CA LEU A 155 13.76 -2.67 -3.68
C LEU A 155 13.45 -3.39 -2.36
N LEU A 156 13.74 -4.69 -2.29
CA LEU A 156 13.32 -5.56 -1.21
C LEU A 156 14.04 -5.25 0.12
N PRO A 157 15.39 -5.15 0.19
CA PRO A 157 16.07 -4.75 1.42
C PRO A 157 15.62 -3.39 1.95
N PHE A 158 15.37 -2.44 1.04
CA PHE A 158 14.90 -1.11 1.42
C PHE A 158 13.47 -1.13 1.97
N ALA A 159 12.57 -1.91 1.35
CA ALA A 159 11.23 -2.13 1.89
C ALA A 159 11.28 -2.77 3.28
N VAL A 160 12.06 -3.84 3.47
CA VAL A 160 12.25 -4.50 4.78
C VAL A 160 12.76 -3.52 5.82
N GLN A 161 13.79 -2.74 5.50
CA GLN A 161 14.34 -1.73 6.41
C GLN A 161 13.31 -0.66 6.77
N THR A 162 12.49 -0.24 5.80
CA THR A 162 11.40 0.71 6.05
C THR A 162 10.40 0.13 7.03
N PHE A 163 9.91 -1.09 6.82
CA PHE A 163 8.95 -1.74 7.72
C PHE A 163 9.53 -1.99 9.13
N GLN A 164 10.81 -2.30 9.25
CA GLN A 164 11.47 -2.47 10.56
C GLN A 164 11.41 -1.21 11.43
N ARG A 165 11.46 0.00 10.83
CA ARG A 165 11.32 1.26 11.57
C ARG A 165 9.94 1.42 12.21
N PHE A 166 8.93 0.72 11.68
CA PHE A 166 7.57 0.75 12.18
C PHE A 166 7.27 -0.38 13.19
N GLU A 167 8.21 -1.29 13.48
CA GLU A 167 7.97 -2.40 14.43
C GLU A 167 7.65 -1.89 15.84
N GLU A 168 8.27 -0.78 16.26
CA GLU A 168 8.05 -0.16 17.58
C GLU A 168 7.16 1.10 17.52
N PHE A 169 6.62 1.43 16.34
CA PHE A 169 5.80 2.63 16.16
C PHE A 169 4.44 2.48 16.87
N SER A 170 4.14 3.41 17.78
CA SER A 170 2.86 3.39 18.50
C SER A 170 1.71 3.85 17.62
N MET A 171 0.82 2.91 17.28
CA MET A 171 -0.40 3.18 16.53
C MET A 171 -1.59 3.60 17.42
N ALA A 172 -1.40 3.78 18.73
CA ALA A 172 -2.50 4.00 19.67
C ALA A 172 -3.42 5.18 19.29
N ARG A 173 -2.84 6.29 18.81
CA ARG A 173 -3.60 7.45 18.32
C ARG A 173 -4.39 7.16 17.05
N VAL A 174 -3.81 6.36 16.15
CA VAL A 174 -4.47 5.95 14.90
C VAL A 174 -5.65 5.04 15.20
N PHE A 175 -5.48 4.07 16.10
CA PHE A 175 -6.56 3.23 16.58
C PHE A 175 -7.67 4.09 17.19
N ASP A 176 -7.33 5.03 18.08
CA ASP A 176 -8.30 5.92 18.72
C ASP A 176 -9.06 6.79 17.70
N HIS A 177 -8.34 7.36 16.73
CA HIS A 177 -8.87 8.14 15.62
C HIS A 177 -9.82 7.31 14.75
N CYS A 178 -9.48 6.05 14.47
CA CYS A 178 -10.33 5.10 13.75
C CYS A 178 -11.53 4.59 14.58
N GLY A 179 -11.69 5.03 15.83
CA GLY A 179 -12.78 4.63 16.73
C GLY A 179 -12.47 3.44 17.63
N TRP A 180 -11.25 2.88 17.61
CA TRP A 180 -10.85 1.73 18.41
C TRP A 180 -10.23 2.16 19.74
N LYS A 181 -10.97 1.99 20.84
CA LYS A 181 -10.53 2.39 22.18
C LYS A 181 -9.78 1.25 22.89
N VAL A 182 -8.98 1.59 23.90
CA VAL A 182 -8.04 0.73 24.65
C VAL A 182 -8.70 -0.51 25.31
N GLN A 183 -10.04 -0.58 25.40
CA GLN A 183 -10.79 -1.73 25.90
C GLN A 183 -11.37 -2.63 24.78
N GLY A 184 -10.97 -2.44 23.52
CA GLY A 184 -11.54 -3.15 22.37
C GLY A 184 -12.95 -2.69 22.01
N TYR A 185 -13.39 -1.54 22.54
CA TYR A 185 -14.65 -0.90 22.20
C TYR A 185 -14.50 -0.11 20.91
N PHE A 186 -15.48 -0.23 20.02
CA PHE A 186 -15.56 0.53 18.78
C PHE A 186 -16.57 1.67 18.92
N ASP A 187 -16.09 2.90 18.79
CA ASP A 187 -16.89 4.12 18.73
C ASP A 187 -16.88 4.72 17.32
N PRO A 188 -17.95 4.51 16.52
CA PRO A 188 -17.99 5.00 15.15
C PRO A 188 -18.09 6.53 15.06
N ASN A 189 -18.43 7.22 16.15
CA ASN A 189 -18.60 8.67 16.13
C ASN A 189 -17.28 9.42 16.18
N GLY A 190 -16.19 8.79 16.62
CA GLY A 190 -14.86 9.39 16.70
C GLY A 190 -14.42 9.99 15.36
N PRO A 191 -14.22 9.17 14.31
CA PRO A 191 -13.81 9.66 12.98
C PRO A 191 -14.78 10.68 12.37
N ILE A 192 -16.08 10.47 12.59
CA ILE A 192 -17.16 11.30 12.01
C ILE A 192 -17.23 12.68 12.68
N SER A 193 -16.85 12.77 13.96
CA SER A 193 -16.90 14.04 14.71
C SER A 193 -15.75 14.99 14.41
N THR A 194 -14.61 14.47 13.95
CA THR A 194 -13.45 15.26 13.51
C THR A 194 -13.55 15.74 12.07
N GLU A 195 -14.39 15.11 11.24
CA GLU A 195 -14.76 15.67 9.93
C GLU A 195 -15.68 16.87 10.13
N THR A 196 -15.10 18.07 10.23
CA THR A 196 -15.84 19.32 10.12
C THR A 196 -16.49 19.35 8.74
N ARG A 197 -17.76 18.96 8.65
CA ARG A 197 -18.53 18.98 7.39
C ARG A 197 -18.58 20.42 6.89
N GLN A 198 -17.72 20.78 5.94
CA GLN A 198 -17.70 22.11 5.34
C GLN A 198 -18.98 22.27 4.51
N VAL A 199 -19.95 23.02 5.05
CA VAL A 199 -21.01 23.61 4.24
C VAL A 199 -20.40 24.85 3.58
N PRO A 200 -20.39 24.98 2.24
CA PRO A 200 -19.79 26.15 1.59
C PRO A 200 -20.51 27.42 2.04
N ASP A 201 -19.77 28.39 2.59
CA ASP A 201 -20.29 29.74 2.77
C ASP A 201 -20.41 30.43 1.40
N ILE A 202 -21.39 31.33 1.28
CA ILE A 202 -21.93 31.94 0.04
C ILE A 202 -20.87 32.70 -0.77
N LEU A 203 -19.66 32.90 -0.23
CA LEU A 203 -18.57 33.69 -0.83
C LEU A 203 -17.35 32.89 -1.32
N GLY A 204 -17.42 31.55 -1.37
CA GLY A 204 -16.48 30.74 -2.16
C GLY A 204 -14.99 30.93 -1.86
N ARG A 205 -14.62 31.20 -0.60
CA ARG A 205 -13.22 31.25 -0.18
C ARG A 205 -12.79 29.87 0.33
N GLU A 206 -12.02 29.15 -0.49
CA GLU A 206 -11.25 27.98 -0.06
C GLU A 206 -10.10 28.42 0.86
N LEU A 207 -10.23 28.14 2.16
CA LEU A 207 -9.11 28.14 3.08
C LEU A 207 -8.42 26.77 2.96
N ARG A 208 -7.14 26.79 2.57
CA ARG A 208 -6.26 25.62 2.65
C ARG A 208 -6.15 25.23 4.13
N LEU A 209 -6.54 24.01 4.46
CA LEU A 209 -6.32 23.45 5.78
C LEU A 209 -4.98 22.73 5.78
N ASP A 210 -4.13 23.12 6.73
CA ASP A 210 -2.89 22.43 7.08
C ASP A 210 -3.21 21.02 7.60
N ASN A 211 -2.28 20.08 7.37
CA ASN A 211 -2.46 18.64 7.51
C ASN A 211 -2.83 18.21 8.95
N ASP A 212 -3.98 17.56 9.13
CA ASP A 212 -4.39 16.85 10.37
C ASP A 212 -3.40 15.71 10.76
N GLU A 213 -2.47 15.34 9.87
CA GLU A 213 -1.48 14.28 10.08
C GLU A 213 -0.38 14.64 11.10
N ASP A 214 -0.11 15.94 11.30
CA ASP A 214 0.86 16.41 12.30
C ASP A 214 0.36 16.14 13.74
N GLU A 215 -0.95 16.08 13.94
CA GLU A 215 -1.60 15.80 15.24
C GLU A 215 -1.55 14.30 15.60
N LEU A 216 -1.56 13.43 14.59
CA LEU A 216 -1.45 11.97 14.75
C LEU A 216 -0.03 11.50 15.12
N GLY A 217 0.93 12.42 15.26
CA GLY A 217 2.22 12.17 15.89
C GLY A 217 3.33 11.69 14.96
N PHE A 218 3.25 11.98 13.65
CA PHE A 218 4.28 11.59 12.71
C PHE A 218 5.53 12.49 12.78
N ARG A 219 6.31 12.39 13.87
CA ARG A 219 7.73 12.81 13.90
C ARG A 219 8.61 11.56 13.95
N GLU A 220 9.28 11.24 12.86
CA GLU A 220 10.46 10.38 12.93
C GLU A 220 11.48 11.13 13.80
N GLN A 221 11.94 10.53 14.90
CA GLN A 221 13.10 11.06 15.63
C GLN A 221 14.28 11.00 14.66
N GLU A 222 14.74 12.17 14.20
CA GLU A 222 16.05 12.30 13.60
C GLU A 222 17.06 11.73 14.61
N GLY A 223 17.74 10.65 14.24
CA GLY A 223 18.74 10.04 15.09
C GLY A 223 19.76 11.10 15.52
N CYS A 224 19.97 11.21 16.83
CA CYS A 224 21.06 11.97 17.40
C CYS A 224 22.36 11.44 16.79
N ASN A 225 22.98 12.22 15.89
CA ASN A 225 24.34 11.98 15.45
C ASN A 225 25.28 12.45 16.56
N ASP A 226 25.39 11.66 17.63
CA ASP A 226 26.48 11.82 18.60
C ASP A 226 27.71 11.11 18.05
N TYR A 227 28.39 11.77 17.11
CA TYR A 227 29.82 11.59 16.93
C TYR A 227 30.50 12.66 17.78
N GLU A 228 30.61 12.39 19.08
CA GLU A 228 31.50 13.13 19.96
C GLU A 228 32.93 12.76 19.56
N TYR A 229 33.60 13.67 18.86
CA TYR A 229 35.03 13.62 18.59
C TYR A 229 35.73 14.02 19.89
N ASP A 230 36.07 13.04 20.72
CA ASP A 230 37.03 13.25 21.80
C ASP A 230 38.41 13.51 21.18
N SER A 231 38.70 14.80 21.00
CA SER A 231 40.05 15.34 20.94
C SER A 231 40.63 15.44 22.36
N GLU A 232 41.91 15.10 22.48
CA GLU A 232 42.85 15.38 23.59
C GLU A 232 43.05 14.26 24.64
N ASN A 233 44.00 13.35 24.36
CA ASN A 233 45.39 13.41 24.90
C ASN A 233 46.28 12.29 24.35
#